data_AF-A0A917K5Z6-F1
#
_entry.id   AF-A0A917K5Z6-F1
#
_cell.length_a   1.000
_cell.length_b   1.000
_cell.length_c   1.000
_cell.angle_alpha   90.00
_cell.angle_beta   90.00
_cell.angle_gamma   90.00
#
_symmetry.space_group_name_H-M   'P 1'
#
loop_
_entity.id
_entity.type
_entity.pdbx_description
1 polymer ?
#
loop_
_entity_poly.entity_id
_entity_poly.type
_entity_poly.pdbx_seq_one_letter_code
_entity_poly.pdbx_strand_id
1 'polypeptide(L)'
;MATGWREEFEGFPASLRRLVEAELAAGNAVAEVHHGFPAPPVGACLVLARPVSTRPRASDGVLSFRARESSLLSGEWSDTAGAFFVLEPPLPPAEPPDMDVIRAAMVPVAQPAASTPDAELEFDYRGEMLTYREDGRVATIICTFGDPPRLLPRTLNGWRLPDGQGWRPITPAERERVVKRIIDICRQGHGMSRIDLKE
;
A
#
# COMPACT_ATOMS: atom_id res chain seq x y z
N MET A 1 19.59 35.92 7.86
CA MET A 1 20.73 35.39 7.08
C MET A 1 21.59 34.60 8.04
N ALA A 2 21.91 33.34 7.73
CA ALA A 2 22.83 32.56 8.55
C ALA A 2 24.17 33.30 8.67
N THR A 3 24.71 33.42 9.88
CA THR A 3 26.04 34.00 10.10
C THR A 3 27.05 32.86 10.06
N GLY A 4 28.15 32.99 9.32
CA GLY A 4 29.22 31.97 9.26
C GLY A 4 29.13 30.94 8.13
N TRP A 5 28.08 30.95 7.28
CA TRP A 5 27.96 29.99 6.17
C TRP A 5 29.11 30.04 5.16
N ARG A 6 29.81 31.18 5.06
CA ARG A 6 30.91 31.38 4.13
C ARG A 6 32.13 30.53 4.44
N GLU A 7 32.43 30.30 5.72
CA GLU A 7 33.59 29.49 6.14
C GLU A 7 33.38 28.03 5.71
N GLU A 8 32.20 27.49 5.98
CA GLU A 8 31.81 26.15 5.55
C GLU A 8 31.76 26.03 4.02
N PHE A 9 31.26 27.07 3.35
CA PHE A 9 31.15 27.11 1.90
C PHE A 9 32.51 26.98 1.18
N GLU A 10 33.60 27.46 1.77
CA GLU A 10 34.95 27.26 1.20
C GLU A 10 35.36 25.78 1.14
N GLY A 11 34.83 24.95 2.04
CA GLY A 11 35.05 23.50 2.03
C GLY A 11 34.28 22.75 0.94
N PHE A 12 33.29 23.40 0.29
CA PHE A 12 32.46 22.73 -0.70
C PHE A 12 33.23 22.44 -2.00
N PRO A 13 32.96 21.27 -2.63
CA PRO A 13 33.45 20.95 -3.96
C PRO A 13 33.13 22.05 -4.98
N ALA A 14 34.05 22.28 -5.92
CA ALA A 14 33.93 23.37 -6.89
C ALA A 14 32.65 23.31 -7.75
N SER A 15 32.08 22.11 -7.95
CA SER A 15 30.80 21.92 -8.66
C SER A 15 29.62 22.47 -7.86
N LEU A 16 29.55 22.16 -6.55
CA LEU A 16 28.50 22.65 -5.66
C LEU A 16 28.67 24.14 -5.35
N ARG A 17 29.90 24.63 -5.23
CA ARG A 17 30.14 26.08 -5.08
C ARG A 17 29.60 26.87 -6.26
N ARG A 18 29.92 26.43 -7.49
CA ARG A 18 29.38 27.04 -8.71
C ARG A 18 27.85 27.04 -8.75
N LEU A 19 27.21 25.98 -8.27
CA LEU A 19 25.75 25.92 -8.17
C LEU A 19 25.21 27.00 -7.22
N VAL A 20 25.75 27.07 -6.00
CA VAL A 20 25.31 28.05 -5.00
C VAL A 20 25.59 29.48 -5.45
N GLU A 21 26.77 29.76 -6.02
CA GLU A 21 27.12 31.08 -6.55
C GLU A 21 26.16 31.52 -7.67
N ALA A 22 25.80 30.61 -8.58
CA ALA A 22 24.82 30.89 -9.62
C ALA A 22 23.44 31.23 -9.01
N GLU A 23 23.00 30.48 -8.02
CA GLU A 23 21.74 30.74 -7.31
C GLU A 23 21.75 32.07 -6.56
N LEU A 24 22.86 32.40 -5.88
CA LEU A 24 23.03 33.69 -5.22
C LEU A 24 23.00 34.85 -6.23
N ALA A 25 23.62 34.68 -7.39
CA ALA A 25 23.56 35.65 -8.48
C ALA A 25 22.15 35.81 -9.06
N ALA A 26 21.34 34.74 -9.04
CA ALA A 26 19.91 34.75 -9.39
C ALA A 26 19.00 35.30 -8.26
N GLY A 27 19.59 35.84 -7.18
CA GLY A 27 18.89 36.44 -6.04
C GLY A 27 18.34 35.42 -5.04
N ASN A 28 18.74 34.15 -5.13
CA ASN A 28 18.49 33.18 -4.06
C ASN A 28 19.35 33.54 -2.84
N ALA A 29 19.15 32.84 -1.72
CA ALA A 29 19.90 33.06 -0.51
C ALA A 29 20.18 31.74 0.21
N VAL A 30 21.25 31.73 1.01
CA VAL A 30 21.48 30.65 1.97
C VAL A 30 20.60 30.87 3.19
N ALA A 31 19.71 29.93 3.47
CA ALA A 31 18.83 29.95 4.62
C ALA A 31 19.54 29.42 5.88
N GLU A 32 20.22 28.27 5.75
CA GLU A 32 20.83 27.54 6.86
C GLU A 32 22.07 26.76 6.40
N VAL A 33 22.97 26.49 7.34
CA VAL A 33 24.05 25.51 7.19
C VAL A 33 24.01 24.58 8.40
N HIS A 34 24.09 23.28 8.16
CA HIS A 34 24.11 22.29 9.24
C HIS A 34 25.04 21.12 8.93
N HIS A 35 25.50 20.46 9.99
CA HIS A 35 26.32 19.26 9.92
C HIS A 35 25.49 18.09 10.42
N GLY A 36 25.39 17.04 9.61
CA GLY A 36 24.54 15.90 9.88
C GLY A 36 23.81 15.46 8.62
N PHE A 37 22.92 14.49 8.80
CA PHE A 37 22.24 13.83 7.70
C PHE A 37 21.59 14.83 6.72
N PRO A 38 21.79 14.69 5.39
CA PRO A 38 22.46 13.58 4.69
C PRO A 38 23.99 13.61 4.66
N ALA A 39 24.65 14.69 5.10
CA ALA A 39 26.12 14.76 5.10
C ALA A 39 26.75 13.79 6.12
N PRO A 40 27.83 13.08 5.75
CA PRO A 40 28.67 12.36 6.70
C PRO A 40 29.39 13.36 7.65
N PRO A 41 30.00 12.88 8.76
CA PRO A 41 30.65 13.74 9.75
C PRO A 41 31.75 14.68 9.21
N VAL A 42 32.33 14.35 8.06
CA VAL A 42 33.40 15.13 7.40
C VAL A 42 32.87 16.23 6.47
N GLY A 43 31.55 16.36 6.34
CA GLY A 43 30.92 17.28 5.40
C GLY A 43 29.85 18.16 6.01
N ALA A 44 29.13 18.86 5.14
CA ALA A 44 28.12 19.84 5.53
C ALA A 44 26.96 19.90 4.53
N CYS A 45 25.82 20.38 5.00
CA CYS A 45 24.65 20.67 4.18
C CYS A 45 24.39 22.19 4.19
N LEU A 46 24.13 22.74 3.01
CA LEU A 46 23.71 24.12 2.83
C LEU A 46 22.28 24.16 2.32
N VAL A 47 21.38 24.79 3.06
CA VAL A 47 19.95 24.91 2.70
C VAL A 47 19.72 26.24 2.01
N LEU A 48 19.13 26.20 0.81
CA LEU A 48 18.72 27.40 0.07
C LEU A 48 17.36 27.92 0.54
N ALA A 49 17.14 29.22 0.39
CA ALA A 49 15.86 29.87 0.71
C ALA A 49 14.78 29.60 -0.34
N ARG A 50 15.17 29.29 -1.58
CA ARG A 50 14.29 28.88 -2.68
C ARG A 50 14.90 27.67 -3.41
N PRO A 51 14.08 26.82 -4.06
CA PRO A 51 14.61 25.73 -4.87
C PRO A 51 15.56 26.22 -5.97
N VAL A 52 16.50 25.36 -6.40
CA VAL A 52 17.42 25.69 -7.49
C VAL A 52 16.63 26.01 -8.75
N SER A 53 16.99 27.12 -9.39
CA SER A 53 16.30 27.69 -10.55
C SER A 53 17.23 27.93 -11.75
N THR A 54 18.54 27.96 -11.52
CA THR A 54 19.59 28.21 -12.53
C THR A 54 19.91 27.01 -13.39
N ARG A 55 19.38 25.83 -13.07
CA ARG A 55 19.55 24.61 -13.86
C ARG A 55 18.36 23.65 -13.74
N PRO A 56 18.15 22.77 -14.74
CA PRO A 56 17.15 21.71 -14.64
C PRO A 56 17.45 20.77 -13.46
N ARG A 57 16.40 20.31 -12.77
CA ARG A 57 16.45 19.31 -11.68
C ARG A 57 16.79 17.91 -12.20
N ALA A 58 17.99 17.75 -12.72
CA ALA A 58 18.49 16.51 -13.29
C ALA A 58 19.99 16.36 -13.05
N SER A 59 20.43 15.11 -12.87
CA SER A 59 21.83 14.75 -12.74
C SER A 59 22.56 14.89 -14.09
N ASP A 60 23.79 15.39 -14.08
CA ASP A 60 24.61 15.63 -15.29
C ASP A 60 26.00 14.96 -15.26
N GLY A 61 26.18 13.98 -14.37
CA GLY A 61 27.45 13.28 -14.16
C GLY A 61 28.45 14.04 -13.29
N VAL A 62 28.27 15.35 -13.09
CA VAL A 62 29.07 16.16 -12.15
C VAL A 62 28.29 16.39 -10.86
N LEU A 63 27.02 16.74 -11.01
CA LEU A 63 26.08 16.90 -9.92
C LEU A 63 24.99 15.82 -10.02
N SER A 64 24.67 15.26 -8.87
CA SER A 64 23.56 14.33 -8.69
C SER A 64 22.40 15.09 -8.05
N PHE A 65 21.22 15.02 -8.67
CA PHE A 65 19.99 15.53 -8.08
C PHE A 65 19.14 14.37 -7.58
N ARG A 66 18.56 14.54 -6.37
CA ARG A 66 17.56 13.63 -5.83
C ARG A 66 16.36 14.41 -5.32
N ALA A 67 15.18 14.08 -5.82
CA ALA A 67 13.92 14.56 -5.26
C ALA A 67 13.68 13.90 -3.89
N ARG A 68 13.28 14.69 -2.89
CA ARG A 68 12.95 14.21 -1.53
C ARG A 68 11.45 14.23 -1.26
N GLU A 69 10.71 15.11 -1.93
CA GLU A 69 9.25 15.28 -1.80
C GLU A 69 8.76 15.19 -0.34
N SER A 70 9.51 15.78 0.58
CA SER A 70 9.26 15.69 2.02
C SER A 70 8.81 17.05 2.56
N SER A 71 8.21 17.05 3.75
CA SER A 71 7.80 18.27 4.45
C SER A 71 8.97 19.15 4.89
N LEU A 72 10.19 18.62 4.91
CA LEU A 72 11.40 19.33 5.31
C LEU A 72 12.22 19.81 4.12
N LEU A 73 12.27 19.02 3.04
CA LEU A 73 13.13 19.25 1.88
C LEU A 73 12.43 18.79 0.59
N SER A 74 12.54 19.59 -0.47
CA SER A 74 11.98 19.22 -1.78
C SER A 74 12.99 18.46 -2.66
N GLY A 75 14.27 18.81 -2.56
CA GLY A 75 15.33 18.20 -3.33
C GLY A 75 16.70 18.38 -2.68
N GLU A 76 17.65 17.57 -3.12
CA GLU A 76 19.05 17.67 -2.71
C GLU A 76 19.98 17.52 -3.92
N TRP A 77 21.08 18.25 -3.85
CA TRP A 77 22.17 18.24 -4.82
C TRP A 77 23.46 17.81 -4.11
N SER A 78 24.18 16.84 -4.68
CA SER A 78 25.53 16.48 -4.24
C SER A 78 26.45 16.30 -5.45
N ASP A 79 27.75 16.27 -5.18
CA ASP A 79 28.71 15.75 -6.15
C ASP A 79 28.81 14.21 -6.06
N THR A 80 29.72 13.61 -6.83
CA THR A 80 29.97 12.16 -6.82
C THR A 80 30.58 11.65 -5.51
N ALA A 81 31.24 12.51 -4.73
CA ALA A 81 31.82 12.13 -3.46
C ALA A 81 30.77 12.00 -2.34
N GLY A 82 29.68 12.77 -2.44
CA GLY A 82 28.53 12.65 -1.52
C GLY A 82 28.86 13.06 -0.08
N ALA A 83 29.89 13.90 0.11
CA ALA A 83 30.23 14.46 1.42
C ALA A 83 29.50 15.78 1.70
N PHE A 84 29.24 16.57 0.66
CA PHE A 84 28.61 17.89 0.77
C PHE A 84 27.31 17.93 0.00
N PHE A 85 26.34 18.68 0.54
CA PHE A 85 24.99 18.73 -0.02
C PHE A 85 24.48 20.17 -0.09
N VAL A 86 23.77 20.49 -1.17
CA VAL A 86 22.94 21.69 -1.29
C VAL A 86 21.48 21.25 -1.29
N LEU A 87 20.72 21.72 -0.32
CA LEU A 87 19.36 21.28 -0.05
C LEU A 87 18.36 22.37 -0.46
N GLU A 88 17.27 21.93 -1.10
CA GLU A 88 16.16 22.80 -1.47
C GLU A 88 15.10 22.82 -0.36
N PRO A 89 14.50 23.99 -0.07
CA PRO A 89 13.46 24.12 0.95
C PRO A 89 12.22 23.28 0.56
N PRO A 90 11.32 22.97 1.50
CA PRO A 90 10.12 22.21 1.16
C PRO A 90 9.27 22.98 0.16
N LEU A 91 8.61 22.26 -0.75
CA LEU A 91 7.63 22.89 -1.63
C LEU A 91 6.44 23.35 -0.80
N PRO A 92 5.78 24.45 -1.19
CA PRO A 92 4.46 24.76 -0.65
C PRO A 92 3.56 23.52 -0.75
N PRO A 93 2.73 23.25 0.27
CA PRO A 93 1.81 22.13 0.22
C PRO A 93 0.92 22.27 -1.02
N ALA A 94 0.66 21.14 -1.69
CA ALA A 94 -0.30 21.11 -2.79
C ALA A 94 -1.67 21.61 -2.29
N GLU A 95 -2.44 22.20 -3.19
CA GLU A 95 -3.82 22.56 -2.88
C GLU A 95 -4.57 21.31 -2.40
N PRO A 96 -5.37 21.42 -1.32
CA PRO A 96 -6.10 20.28 -0.80
C PRO A 96 -7.03 19.73 -1.89
N PRO A 97 -7.13 18.40 -2.03
CA PRO A 97 -8.03 17.81 -3.01
C PRO A 97 -9.48 18.17 -2.67
N ASP A 98 -10.31 18.28 -3.70
CA ASP A 98 -11.73 18.53 -3.52
C ASP A 98 -12.40 17.32 -2.85
N MET A 99 -12.74 17.48 -1.56
CA MET A 99 -13.34 16.45 -0.74
C MET A 99 -14.73 16.05 -1.23
N ASP A 100 -15.46 16.95 -1.90
CA ASP A 100 -16.78 16.65 -2.43
C ASP A 100 -16.68 15.79 -3.69
N VAL A 101 -15.67 16.02 -4.54
CA VAL A 101 -15.36 15.15 -5.69
C VAL A 101 -14.97 13.75 -5.21
N ILE A 102 -14.12 13.65 -4.18
CA ILE A 102 -13.75 12.35 -3.60
C ILE A 102 -14.98 11.65 -3.03
N ARG A 103 -15.82 12.37 -2.27
CA ARG A 103 -17.05 11.80 -1.69
C ARG A 103 -18.00 11.30 -2.76
N ALA A 104 -18.16 12.05 -3.85
CA ALA A 104 -18.99 11.66 -4.99
C ALA A 104 -18.44 10.41 -5.70
N ALA A 105 -17.12 10.30 -5.86
CA ALA A 105 -16.47 9.14 -6.47
C ALA A 105 -16.51 7.88 -5.58
N MET A 106 -16.63 8.05 -4.27
CA MET A 106 -16.72 6.96 -3.30
C MET A 106 -18.16 6.49 -3.03
N VAL A 107 -19.17 7.10 -3.65
CA VAL A 107 -20.54 6.56 -3.59
C VAL A 107 -20.51 5.15 -4.16
N PRO A 108 -20.79 4.10 -3.35
CA PRO A 108 -20.75 2.74 -3.83
C PRO A 108 -21.71 2.62 -5.02
N VAL A 109 -21.21 2.13 -6.16
CA VAL A 109 -22.10 1.66 -7.22
C VAL A 109 -23.00 0.63 -6.57
N ALA A 110 -24.31 0.87 -6.59
CA ALA A 110 -25.28 -0.01 -5.99
C ALA A 110 -25.00 -1.44 -6.47
N GLN A 111 -24.46 -2.27 -5.57
CA GLN A 111 -24.32 -3.68 -5.86
C GLN A 111 -25.74 -4.21 -6.06
N PRO A 112 -26.00 -4.97 -7.14
CA PRO A 112 -27.28 -5.64 -7.27
C PRO A 112 -27.49 -6.43 -5.98
N ALA A 113 -28.62 -6.20 -5.32
CA ALA A 113 -28.94 -6.83 -4.05
C ALA A 113 -28.65 -8.33 -4.18
N ALA A 114 -27.70 -8.83 -3.39
CA ALA A 114 -27.44 -10.25 -3.33
C ALA A 114 -28.77 -10.90 -2.92
N SER A 115 -29.39 -11.63 -3.85
CA SER A 115 -30.52 -12.49 -3.57
C SER A 115 -30.12 -13.36 -2.39
N THR A 116 -30.80 -13.21 -1.25
CA THR A 116 -30.56 -13.99 -0.04
C THR A 116 -30.55 -15.45 -0.47
N PRO A 117 -29.41 -16.16 -0.43
CA PRO A 117 -29.42 -17.54 -0.86
C PRO A 117 -30.30 -18.31 0.13
N ASP A 118 -31.14 -19.23 -0.36
CA ASP A 118 -31.89 -20.21 0.46
C ASP A 118 -30.97 -21.15 1.28
N ALA A 119 -29.70 -20.80 1.39
CA ALA A 119 -28.67 -21.55 2.06
C ALA A 119 -27.72 -20.62 2.83
N GLU A 120 -27.39 -21.02 4.05
CA GLU A 120 -26.47 -20.31 4.94
C GLU A 120 -25.17 -21.08 5.09
N LEU A 121 -24.07 -20.33 5.27
CA LEU A 121 -22.75 -20.90 5.50
C LEU A 121 -22.13 -20.30 6.76
N GLU A 122 -21.72 -21.16 7.68
CA GLU A 122 -21.05 -20.79 8.93
C GLU A 122 -19.63 -21.36 8.94
N PHE A 123 -18.67 -20.55 9.39
CA PHE A 123 -17.24 -20.86 9.36
C PHE A 123 -16.71 -21.15 10.76
N ASP A 124 -16.25 -22.38 11.00
CA ASP A 124 -15.43 -22.72 12.15
C ASP A 124 -13.96 -22.75 11.73
N TYR A 125 -13.31 -21.58 11.84
CA TYR A 125 -11.90 -21.40 11.50
C TYR A 125 -10.95 -22.21 12.38
N ARG A 126 -11.36 -22.59 13.61
CA ARG A 126 -10.51 -23.35 14.54
C ARG A 126 -10.63 -24.85 14.31
N GLY A 127 -11.82 -25.32 13.95
CA GLY A 127 -12.09 -26.71 13.63
C GLY A 127 -11.84 -27.09 12.17
N GLU A 128 -11.47 -26.13 11.31
CA GLU A 128 -11.34 -26.31 9.86
C GLU A 128 -12.63 -26.87 9.24
N MET A 129 -13.79 -26.37 9.68
CA MET A 129 -15.10 -26.84 9.24
C MET A 129 -15.97 -25.71 8.69
N LEU A 130 -16.76 -26.03 7.68
CA LEU A 130 -17.89 -25.22 7.23
C LEU A 130 -19.19 -25.97 7.52
N THR A 131 -20.16 -25.24 8.07
CA THR A 131 -21.52 -25.73 8.26
C THR A 131 -22.40 -25.09 7.21
N TYR A 132 -22.93 -25.91 6.30
CA TYR A 132 -23.85 -25.51 5.26
C TYR A 132 -25.28 -25.88 5.67
N ARG A 133 -26.21 -24.92 5.57
CA ARG A 133 -27.64 -25.12 5.89
C ARG A 133 -28.48 -24.82 4.66
N GLU A 134 -29.45 -25.67 4.33
CA GLU A 134 -30.40 -25.48 3.22
C GLU A 134 -31.70 -26.24 3.55
N ASP A 135 -32.85 -25.59 3.38
CA ASP A 135 -34.18 -26.16 3.68
C ASP A 135 -34.28 -26.79 5.09
N GLY A 136 -33.65 -26.16 6.09
CA GLY A 136 -33.61 -26.67 7.47
C GLY A 136 -32.71 -27.90 7.70
N ARG A 137 -32.05 -28.41 6.66
CA ARG A 137 -31.07 -29.50 6.75
C ARG A 137 -29.68 -28.91 6.93
N VAL A 138 -28.83 -29.62 7.67
CA VAL A 138 -27.46 -29.20 7.98
C VAL A 138 -26.46 -30.23 7.49
N ALA A 139 -25.41 -29.81 6.81
CA ALA A 139 -24.28 -30.65 6.47
C ALA A 139 -22.97 -29.95 6.79
N THR A 140 -21.97 -30.72 7.19
CA THR A 140 -20.64 -30.22 7.51
C THR A 140 -19.62 -30.71 6.49
N ILE A 141 -18.70 -29.84 6.11
CA ILE A 141 -17.58 -30.15 5.23
C ILE A 141 -16.30 -29.61 5.85
N ILE A 142 -15.20 -30.36 5.73
CA ILE A 142 -13.89 -29.88 6.15
C ILE A 142 -13.39 -28.86 5.12
N CYS A 143 -12.93 -27.73 5.63
CA CYS A 143 -12.29 -26.66 4.88
C CYS A 143 -10.99 -26.27 5.58
N THR A 144 -9.85 -26.60 4.99
CA THR A 144 -8.55 -26.13 5.50
C THR A 144 -8.32 -24.70 5.02
N PHE A 145 -8.13 -23.76 5.94
CA PHE A 145 -8.03 -22.32 5.64
C PHE A 145 -6.59 -21.88 5.30
N GLY A 146 -5.94 -22.58 4.36
CA GLY A 146 -4.67 -22.15 3.77
C GLY A 146 -4.85 -21.09 2.68
N ASP A 147 -3.76 -20.74 1.97
CA ASP A 147 -3.81 -19.93 0.75
C ASP A 147 -3.41 -20.76 -0.48
N PRO A 148 -4.36 -21.20 -1.33
CA PRO A 148 -5.81 -20.99 -1.21
C PRO A 148 -6.48 -21.97 -0.22
N PRO A 149 -7.69 -21.64 0.29
CA PRO A 149 -8.49 -22.54 1.10
C PRO A 149 -8.87 -23.80 0.32
N ARG A 150 -8.96 -24.94 0.99
CA ARG A 150 -9.26 -26.24 0.36
C ARG A 150 -10.46 -26.91 0.98
N LEU A 151 -11.44 -27.24 0.16
CA LEU A 151 -12.59 -28.06 0.55
C LEU A 151 -12.28 -29.53 0.35
N LEU A 152 -12.79 -30.38 1.24
CA LEU A 152 -12.72 -31.84 1.12
C LEU A 152 -14.13 -32.41 0.86
N PRO A 153 -14.62 -32.46 -0.39
CA PRO A 153 -15.95 -32.97 -0.72
C PRO A 153 -16.28 -34.34 -0.12
N ARG A 154 -15.29 -35.22 0.04
CA ARG A 154 -15.45 -36.55 0.63
C ARG A 154 -15.93 -36.56 2.08
N THR A 155 -15.81 -35.44 2.80
CA THR A 155 -16.28 -35.34 4.19
C THR A 155 -17.76 -34.98 4.27
N LEU A 156 -18.34 -34.53 3.16
CA LEU A 156 -19.76 -34.23 3.03
C LEU A 156 -20.54 -35.55 2.84
N ASN A 157 -20.78 -36.23 3.96
CA ASN A 157 -21.30 -37.60 3.99
C ASN A 157 -22.81 -37.68 4.15
N GLY A 158 -23.44 -36.70 4.77
CA GLY A 158 -24.87 -36.73 5.01
C GLY A 158 -25.45 -35.43 5.54
N TRP A 159 -26.77 -35.37 5.49
CA TRP A 159 -27.59 -34.33 6.08
C TRP A 159 -28.01 -34.74 7.49
N ARG A 160 -27.88 -33.82 8.42
CA ARG A 160 -28.72 -33.80 9.61
C ARG A 160 -30.05 -33.14 9.25
N LEU A 161 -31.15 -33.87 9.43
CA LEU A 161 -32.49 -33.37 9.14
C LEU A 161 -32.96 -32.40 10.24
N PRO A 162 -33.89 -31.47 9.93
CA PRO A 162 -34.53 -30.66 10.95
C PRO A 162 -35.17 -31.54 12.03
N ASP A 163 -35.26 -31.01 13.26
CA ASP A 163 -35.92 -31.65 14.41
C ASP A 163 -35.25 -32.90 15.00
N GLY A 164 -33.99 -33.18 14.63
CA GLY A 164 -33.24 -34.31 15.19
C GLY A 164 -33.72 -35.68 14.70
N GLN A 165 -34.57 -35.72 13.66
CA GLN A 165 -35.18 -36.93 13.07
C GLN A 165 -34.19 -37.87 12.36
N GLY A 166 -32.88 -37.64 12.48
CA GLY A 166 -31.84 -38.55 12.05
C GLY A 166 -30.91 -38.00 10.99
N TRP A 167 -30.12 -38.92 10.42
CA TRP A 167 -29.08 -38.67 9.45
C TRP A 167 -29.46 -39.28 8.11
N ARG A 168 -29.33 -38.52 7.02
CA ARG A 168 -29.60 -38.97 5.65
C ARG A 168 -28.32 -38.92 4.82
N PRO A 169 -27.87 -40.00 4.19
CA PRO A 169 -26.68 -39.97 3.34
C PRO A 169 -26.87 -38.99 2.17
N ILE A 170 -25.79 -38.31 1.80
CA ILE A 170 -25.75 -37.45 0.61
C ILE A 170 -25.35 -38.29 -0.59
N THR A 171 -26.14 -38.23 -1.66
CA THR A 171 -25.79 -38.90 -2.93
C THR A 171 -24.62 -38.18 -3.63
N PRO A 172 -23.86 -38.85 -4.52
CA PRO A 172 -22.77 -38.20 -5.25
C PRO A 172 -23.22 -36.96 -6.05
N ALA A 173 -24.39 -37.03 -6.70
CA ALA A 173 -24.94 -35.89 -7.43
C ALA A 173 -25.34 -34.73 -6.50
N GLU A 174 -25.94 -35.02 -5.35
CA GLU A 174 -26.24 -33.99 -4.34
C GLU A 174 -24.97 -33.38 -3.75
N ARG A 175 -23.91 -34.16 -3.55
CA ARG A 175 -22.62 -33.68 -3.05
C ARG A 175 -22.01 -32.66 -3.99
N GLU A 176 -21.96 -32.97 -5.29
CA GLU A 176 -21.43 -32.05 -6.31
C GLU A 176 -22.20 -30.73 -6.34
N ARG A 177 -23.54 -30.81 -6.30
CA ARG A 177 -24.42 -29.65 -6.22
C ARG A 177 -24.12 -28.78 -4.99
N VAL A 178 -24.00 -29.39 -3.81
CA VAL A 178 -23.75 -28.67 -2.55
C VAL A 178 -22.38 -28.03 -2.55
N VAL A 179 -21.34 -28.74 -2.99
CA VAL A 179 -19.97 -28.20 -3.09
C VAL A 179 -19.93 -26.99 -4.01
N LYS A 180 -20.58 -27.07 -5.18
CA LYS A 180 -20.68 -25.93 -6.10
C LYS A 180 -21.35 -24.74 -5.43
N ARG A 181 -22.46 -24.96 -4.71
CA ARG A 181 -23.19 -23.90 -4.01
C ARG A 181 -22.38 -23.26 -2.88
N ILE A 182 -21.60 -24.06 -2.12
CA ILE A 182 -20.67 -23.55 -1.11
C ILE A 182 -19.62 -22.65 -1.74
N ILE A 183 -19.01 -23.06 -2.86
CA ILE A 183 -18.01 -22.25 -3.57
C ILE A 183 -18.61 -20.92 -4.05
N ASP A 184 -19.82 -20.95 -4.61
CA ASP A 184 -20.51 -19.75 -5.09
C ASP A 184 -20.79 -18.77 -3.92
N ILE A 185 -21.27 -19.28 -2.78
CA ILE A 185 -21.48 -18.48 -1.56
C ILE A 185 -20.16 -17.88 -1.06
N CYS A 186 -19.08 -18.66 -1.00
CA CYS A 186 -17.77 -18.16 -0.57
C CYS A 186 -17.22 -17.07 -1.50
N ARG A 187 -17.43 -17.20 -2.82
CA ARG A 187 -17.00 -16.20 -3.81
C ARG A 187 -17.79 -14.90 -3.70
N GLN A 188 -19.11 -15.00 -3.54
CA GLN A 188 -20.02 -13.86 -3.54
C GLN A 188 -20.04 -13.11 -2.20
N GLY A 189 -20.04 -13.84 -1.08
CA GLY A 189 -20.23 -13.27 0.26
C GLY A 189 -18.94 -13.05 1.06
N HIS A 190 -17.87 -13.78 0.75
CA HIS A 190 -16.68 -13.83 1.62
C HIS A 190 -15.37 -13.47 0.92
N GLY A 191 -15.42 -12.99 -0.33
CA GLY A 191 -14.24 -12.55 -1.08
C GLY A 191 -13.24 -13.67 -1.41
N MET A 192 -13.62 -14.94 -1.22
CA MET A 192 -12.75 -16.09 -1.48
C MET A 192 -12.79 -16.44 -2.97
N SER A 193 -11.95 -15.77 -3.77
CA SER A 193 -11.93 -15.92 -5.23
C SER A 193 -11.33 -17.24 -5.71
N ARG A 194 -10.44 -17.86 -4.92
CA ARG A 194 -9.82 -19.18 -5.18
C ARG A 194 -10.10 -20.15 -4.04
N ILE A 195 -10.72 -21.28 -4.36
CA ILE A 195 -10.93 -22.41 -3.47
C ILE A 195 -10.53 -23.67 -4.24
N ASP A 196 -9.62 -24.46 -3.67
CA ASP A 196 -9.22 -25.74 -4.25
C ASP A 196 -10.13 -26.86 -3.76
N LEU A 197 -10.35 -27.86 -4.62
CA LEU A 197 -10.97 -29.12 -4.25
C LEU A 197 -9.89 -30.16 -4.02
N LYS A 198 -9.91 -30.81 -2.85
CA LYS A 198 -9.03 -31.92 -2.54
C LYS A 198 -9.84 -33.22 -2.52
N GLU A 199 -9.52 -34.13 -3.44
CA GLU A 199 -10.10 -35.48 -3.49
C GLU A 199 -9.82 -36.29 -2.22
#